data_AF-A0A1D8R040-F1
#
_entry.id   AF-A0A1D8R040-F1
#
_cell.length_a   1.000
_cell.length_b   1.000
_cell.length_c   1.000
_cell.angle_alpha   90.00
_cell.angle_beta   90.00
_cell.angle_gamma   90.00
#
_symmetry.space_group_name_H-M   'P 1'
#
loop_
_entity.id
_entity.type
_entity.pdbx_description
1 polymer ?
#
loop_
_entity_poly.entity_id
_entity_poly.type
_entity_poly.pdbx_seq_one_letter_code
_entity_poly.pdbx_strand_id
1 'polypeptide(L)'
;MSYEKLEQHIHENSVDTYDTLNALHPFYRYKLYQKIKENSRLSDDCDACEWALNVIRMLPRLKKSVVDTFELVSFSHEEIRELYGITGQKLSAKANKARINIRKILDISKDDDEVQQQFNDDKASRYKSIKYDGFSVQDSINRKKKNNKARDWAISECLEASARLAGLTPSPYDSGYFISLTLPGIYHSMTFEKTNDEINRRLNGIKRDAERADRGGPHFSDRAISYHLA
;
A
#
# COMPACT_ATOMS: atom_id res chain seq x y z
N MET A 1 15.53 -3.93 -24.96
CA MET A 1 16.16 -2.60 -24.93
C MET A 1 16.91 -2.44 -23.61
N SER A 2 18.14 -1.90 -23.58
CA SER A 2 18.93 -1.74 -22.35
C SER A 2 18.49 -0.50 -21.57
N TYR A 3 18.25 -0.64 -20.26
CA TYR A 3 17.95 0.49 -19.37
C TYR A 3 19.11 1.50 -19.29
N GLU A 4 20.35 1.06 -19.54
CA GLU A 4 21.52 1.94 -19.54
C GLU A 4 21.43 3.01 -20.63
N LYS A 5 20.96 2.64 -21.84
CA LYS A 5 20.79 3.59 -22.95
C LYS A 5 19.67 4.60 -22.67
N LEU A 6 18.58 4.15 -22.04
CA LEU A 6 17.51 5.03 -21.58
C LEU A 6 18.06 6.04 -20.57
N GLU A 7 18.75 5.56 -19.54
CA GLU A 7 19.31 6.40 -18.48
C GLU A 7 20.33 7.40 -19.01
N GLN A 8 21.16 7.01 -19.97
CA GLN A 8 22.05 7.93 -20.68
C GLN A 8 21.27 9.07 -21.34
N HIS A 9 20.20 8.76 -22.10
CA HIS A 9 19.38 9.79 -22.72
C HIS A 9 18.65 10.67 -21.68
N ILE A 10 18.24 10.11 -20.54
CA ILE A 10 17.66 10.91 -19.45
C ILE A 10 18.69 11.90 -18.91
N HIS A 11 19.91 11.42 -18.62
CA HIS A 11 21.00 12.25 -18.12
C HIS A 11 21.39 13.37 -19.10
N GLU A 12 21.50 13.05 -20.39
CA GLU A 12 21.82 14.02 -21.45
C GLU A 12 20.77 15.13 -21.61
N ASN A 13 19.49 14.82 -21.39
CA ASN A 13 18.39 15.76 -21.58
C ASN A 13 17.95 16.48 -20.30
N SER A 14 18.13 15.87 -19.12
CA SER A 14 17.76 16.46 -17.82
C SER A 14 18.50 15.80 -16.65
N VAL A 15 19.59 16.43 -16.22
CA VAL A 15 20.39 15.99 -15.06
C VAL A 15 19.56 15.95 -13.78
N ASP A 16 18.73 16.97 -13.50
CA ASP A 16 17.89 17.01 -12.29
C ASP A 16 16.91 15.82 -12.21
N THR A 17 16.33 15.44 -13.35
CA THR A 17 15.44 14.28 -13.46
C THR A 17 16.22 13.00 -13.20
N TYR A 18 17.41 12.90 -13.78
CA TYR A 18 18.31 11.77 -13.58
C TYR A 18 18.67 11.60 -12.10
N ASP A 19 19.11 12.67 -11.43
CA ASP A 19 19.50 12.63 -10.01
C ASP A 19 18.32 12.21 -9.11
N THR A 20 17.13 12.74 -9.39
CA THR A 20 15.91 12.35 -8.69
C THR A 20 15.61 10.86 -8.85
N LEU A 21 15.71 10.34 -10.08
CA LEU A 21 15.52 8.92 -10.36
C LEU A 21 16.63 8.06 -9.75
N ASN A 22 17.86 8.59 -9.68
CA ASN A 22 19.00 7.87 -9.16
C ASN A 22 18.93 7.66 -7.64
N ALA A 23 18.20 8.51 -6.91
CA ALA A 23 17.86 8.29 -5.51
C ALA A 23 16.93 7.08 -5.30
N LEU A 24 16.28 6.58 -6.35
CA LEU A 24 15.43 5.40 -6.30
C LEU A 24 16.22 4.13 -6.65
N HIS A 25 16.05 3.09 -5.84
CA HIS A 25 16.68 1.80 -6.04
C HIS A 25 16.39 1.26 -7.46
N PRO A 26 17.39 0.70 -8.17
CA PRO A 26 17.24 0.27 -9.56
C PRO A 26 16.01 -0.60 -9.83
N PHE A 27 15.69 -1.51 -8.92
CA PHE A 27 14.47 -2.33 -8.96
C PHE A 27 13.19 -1.48 -9.14
N TYR A 28 12.95 -0.51 -8.24
CA TYR A 28 11.75 0.34 -8.32
C TYR A 28 11.84 1.33 -9.49
N ARG A 29 13.05 1.79 -9.83
CA ARG A 29 13.30 2.69 -10.96
C ARG A 29 12.92 2.05 -12.30
N TYR A 30 13.31 0.81 -12.53
CA TYR A 30 12.96 0.08 -13.75
C TYR A 30 11.46 -0.22 -13.82
N LYS A 31 10.83 -0.58 -12.70
CA LYS A 31 9.37 -0.73 -12.62
C LYS A 31 8.65 0.59 -12.90
N LEU A 32 9.18 1.72 -12.44
CA LEU A 32 8.66 3.05 -12.75
C LEU A 32 8.77 3.35 -14.26
N TYR A 33 9.89 3.05 -14.90
CA TYR A 33 10.05 3.23 -16.35
C TYR A 33 9.03 2.40 -17.14
N GLN A 34 8.84 1.14 -16.76
CA GLN A 34 7.83 0.26 -17.37
C GLN A 34 6.42 0.85 -17.22
N LYS A 35 6.06 1.27 -16.00
CA LYS A 35 4.77 1.94 -15.72
C LYS A 35 4.55 3.18 -16.57
N ILE A 36 5.60 3.99 -16.77
CA ILE A 36 5.54 5.20 -17.60
C ILE A 36 5.37 4.82 -19.09
N LYS A 37 6.05 3.77 -19.56
CA LYS A 37 5.88 3.25 -20.93
C LYS A 37 4.43 2.86 -21.18
N GLU A 38 3.85 2.08 -20.27
CA GLU A 38 2.44 1.62 -20.33
C GLU A 38 1.47 2.80 -20.31
N ASN A 39 1.62 3.74 -19.37
CA ASN A 39 0.74 4.90 -19.24
C ASN A 39 0.84 5.86 -20.44
N SER A 40 2.02 5.95 -21.06
CA SER A 40 2.26 6.78 -22.24
C SER A 40 1.86 6.09 -23.54
N ARG A 41 1.40 4.83 -23.47
CA ARG A 41 1.01 3.99 -24.62
C ARG A 41 2.10 3.93 -25.69
N LEU A 42 3.36 3.90 -25.26
CA LEU A 42 4.48 3.77 -26.19
C LEU A 42 4.46 2.38 -26.82
N SER A 43 4.82 2.31 -28.10
CA SER A 43 4.98 1.05 -28.81
C SER A 43 6.01 0.16 -28.12
N ASP A 44 5.88 -1.16 -28.28
CA ASP A 44 6.89 -2.09 -27.79
C ASP A 44 8.25 -1.84 -28.43
N ASP A 45 8.25 -1.38 -29.69
CA ASP A 45 9.42 -1.02 -30.48
C ASP A 45 9.87 0.45 -30.30
N CYS A 46 9.32 1.20 -29.34
CA CYS A 46 9.75 2.58 -29.11
C CYS A 46 11.26 2.64 -28.85
N ASP A 47 11.93 3.65 -29.39
CA ASP A 47 13.36 3.81 -29.14
C ASP A 47 13.63 4.32 -27.72
N ALA A 48 14.89 4.23 -27.29
CA ALA A 48 15.29 4.60 -25.93
C ALA A 48 15.20 6.12 -25.68
N CYS A 49 15.31 6.94 -26.73
CA CYS A 49 15.26 8.39 -26.64
C CYS A 49 13.82 8.87 -26.41
N GLU A 50 12.88 8.37 -27.21
CA GLU A 50 11.45 8.64 -27.07
C GLU A 50 10.95 8.21 -25.68
N TRP A 51 11.37 7.03 -25.22
CA TRP A 51 11.02 6.58 -23.87
C TRP A 51 11.61 7.49 -22.79
N ALA A 52 12.89 7.90 -22.91
CA ALA A 52 13.54 8.82 -21.98
C ALA A 52 12.81 10.17 -21.90
N LEU A 53 12.44 10.76 -23.05
CA LEU A 53 11.69 12.02 -23.09
C LEU A 53 10.32 11.90 -22.39
N ASN A 54 9.65 10.76 -22.53
CA ASN A 54 8.41 10.49 -21.82
C ASN A 54 8.61 10.38 -20.31
N VAL A 55 9.69 9.75 -19.86
CA VAL A 55 10.07 9.70 -18.43
C VAL A 55 10.29 11.11 -17.89
N ILE A 56 11.09 11.93 -18.57
CA ILE A 56 11.36 13.32 -18.18
C ILE A 56 10.07 14.14 -18.11
N ARG A 57 9.16 13.96 -19.06
CA ARG A 57 7.86 14.66 -19.07
C ARG A 57 6.91 14.21 -17.95
N MET A 58 6.97 12.94 -17.57
CA MET A 58 6.02 12.34 -16.63
C MET A 58 6.47 12.42 -15.18
N LEU A 59 7.79 12.44 -14.91
CA LEU A 59 8.31 12.48 -13.54
C LEU A 59 7.80 13.71 -12.74
N PRO A 60 7.80 14.94 -13.27
CA PRO A 60 7.28 16.12 -12.56
C PRO A 60 5.77 16.06 -12.28
N ARG A 61 5.03 15.18 -12.97
CA ARG A 61 3.58 14.99 -12.77
C ARG A 61 3.27 14.01 -11.64
N LEU A 62 4.26 13.29 -11.14
CA LEU A 62 4.09 12.46 -9.95
C LEU A 62 3.83 13.37 -8.74
N LYS A 63 3.02 12.88 -7.79
CA LYS A 63 2.80 13.60 -6.54
C LYS A 63 4.13 13.81 -5.83
N LYS A 64 4.43 15.05 -5.46
CA LYS A 64 5.66 15.42 -4.74
C LYS A 64 5.94 14.51 -3.54
N SER A 65 4.90 14.17 -2.77
CA SER A 65 4.97 13.27 -1.61
C SER A 65 5.48 11.85 -1.93
N VAL A 66 5.44 11.43 -3.20
CA VAL A 66 5.98 10.14 -3.66
C VAL A 66 7.45 10.30 -4.01
N VAL A 67 7.79 11.33 -4.78
CA VAL A 67 9.16 11.66 -5.19
C VAL A 67 10.05 11.91 -3.97
N ASP A 68 9.55 12.68 -2.99
CA ASP A 68 10.23 12.96 -1.72
C ASP A 68 10.54 11.70 -0.89
N THR A 69 9.98 10.54 -1.26
CA THR A 69 10.22 9.26 -0.57
C THR A 69 11.15 8.31 -1.31
N PHE A 70 11.64 8.67 -2.51
CA PHE A 70 12.47 7.78 -3.33
C PHE A 70 13.72 7.29 -2.60
N GLU A 71 14.45 8.22 -1.99
CA GLU A 71 15.64 7.90 -1.20
C GLU A 71 15.27 6.98 -0.02
N LEU A 72 14.23 7.36 0.74
CA LEU A 72 13.80 6.63 1.93
C LEU A 72 13.34 5.19 1.64
N VAL A 73 12.71 4.97 0.48
CA VAL A 73 12.30 3.65 0.00
C VAL A 73 13.51 2.76 -0.30
N SER A 74 14.60 3.38 -0.74
CA SER A 74 15.77 2.71 -1.29
C SER A 74 16.79 2.30 -0.23
N PHE A 75 16.79 2.95 0.94
CA PHE A 75 17.71 2.61 2.02
C PHE A 75 17.60 1.17 2.52
N SER A 76 18.72 0.46 2.58
CA SER A 76 18.89 -0.81 3.25
C SER A 76 18.57 -0.73 4.76
N HIS A 77 18.46 -1.91 5.39
CA HIS A 77 18.25 -1.95 6.84
C HIS A 77 19.41 -1.32 7.63
N GLU A 78 20.63 -1.45 7.11
CA GLU A 78 21.84 -0.92 7.70
C GLU A 78 21.90 0.61 7.62
N GLU A 79 21.66 1.18 6.43
CA GLU A 79 21.64 2.64 6.24
C GLU A 79 20.59 3.32 7.12
N ILE A 80 19.38 2.73 7.25
CA ILE A 80 18.35 3.26 8.16
C ILE A 80 18.82 3.26 9.62
N ARG A 81 19.61 2.26 10.04
CA ARG A 81 20.19 2.26 11.39
C ARG A 81 21.23 3.36 11.51
N GLU A 82 22.15 3.48 10.56
CA GLU A 82 23.23 4.46 10.62
C GLU A 82 22.66 5.87 10.69
N LEU A 83 21.67 6.16 9.84
CA LEU A 83 20.91 7.41 9.88
C LEU A 83 20.21 7.62 11.22
N TYR A 84 19.66 6.58 11.86
CA TYR A 84 19.14 6.68 13.22
C TYR A 84 20.23 7.02 14.24
N GLY A 85 21.43 6.45 14.11
CA GLY A 85 22.58 6.76 14.97
C GLY A 85 23.04 8.21 14.86
N ILE A 86 22.98 8.78 13.66
CA ILE A 86 23.39 10.17 13.39
C ILE A 86 22.30 11.16 13.78
N THR A 87 21.05 10.90 13.38
CA THR A 87 19.95 11.88 13.47
C THR A 87 19.04 11.68 14.68
N GLY A 88 19.09 10.51 15.33
CA GLY A 88 18.13 10.11 16.37
C GLY A 88 16.71 9.84 15.85
N GLN A 89 16.44 9.98 14.55
CA GLN A 89 15.10 9.85 14.00
C GLN A 89 14.76 8.41 13.62
N LYS A 90 13.66 7.87 14.16
CA LYS A 90 13.18 6.53 13.80
C LYS A 90 12.55 6.53 12.41
N LEU A 91 13.36 6.27 11.39
CA LEU A 91 12.93 6.25 9.98
C LEU A 91 12.34 4.92 9.52
N SER A 92 12.54 3.82 10.27
CA SER A 92 12.11 2.47 9.85
C SER A 92 10.61 2.36 9.56
N ALA A 93 9.75 2.97 10.38
CA ALA A 93 8.31 2.98 10.16
C ALA A 93 7.92 3.82 8.92
N LYS A 94 8.62 4.95 8.70
CA LYS A 94 8.40 5.82 7.54
C LYS A 94 8.83 5.12 6.25
N ALA A 95 9.99 4.47 6.24
CA ALA A 95 10.50 3.69 5.11
C ALA A 95 9.57 2.53 4.74
N ASN A 96 9.10 1.77 5.72
CA ASN A 96 8.11 0.72 5.46
C ASN A 96 6.81 1.27 4.86
N LYS A 97 6.30 2.41 5.36
CA LYS A 97 5.12 3.06 4.79
C LYS A 97 5.38 3.53 3.36
N ALA A 98 6.56 4.08 3.10
CA ALA A 98 6.96 4.52 1.77
C ALA A 98 7.04 3.35 0.78
N ARG A 99 7.63 2.21 1.17
CA ARG A 99 7.66 0.97 0.36
C ARG A 99 6.26 0.44 0.07
N ILE A 100 5.37 0.43 1.07
CA ILE A 100 3.97 0.03 0.85
C ILE A 100 3.30 0.96 -0.18
N ASN A 101 3.56 2.26 -0.10
CA ASN A 101 2.97 3.23 -1.02
C ASN A 101 3.54 3.08 -2.44
N ILE A 102 4.87 2.97 -2.60
CA ILE A 102 5.48 2.83 -3.92
C ILE A 102 5.05 1.53 -4.59
N ARG A 103 4.95 0.45 -3.81
CA ARG A 103 4.45 -0.86 -4.26
C ARG A 103 3.03 -0.75 -4.84
N LYS A 104 2.13 -0.02 -4.17
CA LYS A 104 0.78 0.24 -4.68
C LYS A 104 0.78 1.09 -5.96
N ILE A 105 1.65 2.08 -6.04
CA ILE A 105 1.75 2.96 -7.21
C ILE A 105 2.27 2.18 -8.42
N LEU A 106 3.29 1.36 -8.21
CA LEU A 106 3.93 0.57 -9.25
C LEU A 106 3.20 -0.73 -9.55
N ASP A 107 2.19 -1.10 -8.75
CA ASP A 107 1.44 -2.36 -8.85
C ASP A 107 2.34 -3.60 -8.73
N ILE A 108 3.23 -3.56 -7.74
CA ILE A 108 4.15 -4.66 -7.42
C ILE A 108 3.46 -5.54 -6.35
N SER A 109 3.45 -6.86 -6.55
CA SER A 109 2.90 -7.76 -5.53
C SER A 109 3.81 -7.78 -4.30
N LYS A 110 3.32 -8.30 -3.16
CA LYS A 110 4.17 -8.38 -1.96
C LYS A 110 5.33 -9.37 -2.15
N ASP A 111 5.11 -10.40 -2.95
CA ASP A 111 6.04 -11.50 -3.15
C ASP A 111 7.05 -11.20 -4.26
N ASP A 112 6.81 -10.15 -5.06
CA ASP A 112 7.74 -9.68 -6.09
C ASP A 112 8.62 -8.51 -5.62
N ASP A 113 8.39 -7.97 -4.42
CA ASP A 113 9.12 -6.82 -3.89
C ASP A 113 10.47 -7.26 -3.26
N GLU A 114 11.44 -7.53 -4.13
CA GLU A 114 12.79 -8.02 -3.77
C GLU A 114 13.51 -7.11 -2.77
N VAL A 115 13.37 -5.78 -2.93
CA VAL A 115 14.00 -4.80 -2.04
C VAL A 115 13.42 -4.89 -0.63
N GLN A 116 12.09 -5.06 -0.52
CA GLN A 116 11.43 -5.24 0.76
C GLN A 116 11.75 -6.60 1.39
N GLN A 117 11.92 -7.65 0.59
CA GLN A 117 12.35 -8.97 1.06
C GLN A 117 13.76 -8.90 1.66
N GLN A 118 14.72 -8.36 0.90
CA GLN A 118 16.10 -8.18 1.38
C GLN A 118 16.13 -7.37 2.67
N PHE A 119 15.40 -6.25 2.74
CA PHE A 119 15.30 -5.45 3.95
C PHE A 119 14.79 -6.24 5.18
N ASN A 120 13.82 -7.13 4.96
CA ASN A 120 13.27 -7.97 6.03
C ASN A 120 14.26 -9.05 6.46
N ASP A 121 15.00 -9.62 5.52
CA ASP A 121 15.99 -10.66 5.75
C ASP A 121 17.22 -10.11 6.49
N ASP A 122 17.70 -8.93 6.12
CA ASP A 122 18.77 -8.22 6.84
C ASP A 122 18.37 -7.96 8.29
N LYS A 123 17.14 -7.47 8.48
CA LYS A 123 16.58 -7.20 9.80
C LYS A 123 16.46 -8.47 10.63
N ALA A 124 15.96 -9.56 10.04
CA ALA A 124 15.81 -10.84 10.72
C ALA A 124 17.18 -11.45 11.09
N SER A 125 18.14 -11.40 10.16
CA SER A 125 19.51 -11.90 10.36
C SER A 125 20.20 -11.18 11.51
N ARG A 126 20.03 -9.86 11.59
CA ARG A 126 20.52 -9.09 12.72
C ARG A 126 19.82 -9.44 14.03
N TYR A 127 18.50 -9.60 14.03
CA TYR A 127 17.80 -9.98 15.26
C TYR A 127 18.13 -11.39 15.75
N LYS A 128 18.58 -12.29 14.85
CA LYS A 128 19.14 -13.59 15.21
C LYS A 128 20.51 -13.47 15.88
N SER A 129 21.32 -12.48 15.50
CA SER A 129 22.66 -12.29 16.08
C SER A 129 22.64 -11.70 17.49
N ILE A 130 21.60 -10.97 17.85
CA ILE A 130 21.41 -10.42 19.20
C ILE A 130 20.78 -11.48 20.10
N LYS A 131 21.54 -12.02 21.06
CA LYS A 131 21.11 -13.06 22.01
C LYS A 131 21.09 -12.56 23.45
N TYR A 132 20.06 -12.94 24.20
CA TYR A 132 19.93 -12.75 25.64
C TYR A 132 19.49 -14.08 26.25
N ASP A 133 20.23 -14.60 27.22
CA ASP A 133 19.96 -15.87 27.91
C ASP A 133 19.68 -17.05 26.96
N GLY A 134 20.46 -17.12 25.86
CA GLY A 134 20.33 -18.19 24.86
C GLY A 134 19.20 -18.01 23.83
N PHE A 135 18.33 -17.02 24.01
CA PHE A 135 17.26 -16.68 23.06
C PHE A 135 17.63 -15.48 22.21
N SER A 136 17.36 -15.54 20.90
CA SER A 136 17.53 -14.39 20.03
C SER A 136 16.32 -13.45 20.09
N VAL A 137 16.54 -12.18 19.74
CA VAL A 137 15.44 -11.21 19.55
C VAL A 137 14.43 -11.74 18.51
N GLN A 138 14.92 -12.44 17.49
CA GLN A 138 14.07 -13.04 16.46
C GLN A 138 13.17 -14.15 17.02
N ASP A 139 13.65 -14.95 18.00
CA ASP A 139 12.84 -15.98 18.65
C ASP A 139 11.69 -15.37 19.45
N SER A 140 11.95 -14.28 20.17
CA SER A 140 10.89 -13.54 20.88
C SER A 140 9.84 -12.99 19.91
N ILE A 141 10.27 -12.45 18.77
CA ILE A 141 9.37 -11.95 17.72
C ILE A 141 8.52 -13.09 17.14
N ASN A 142 9.14 -14.24 16.83
CA ASN A 142 8.46 -15.40 16.29
C ASN A 142 7.42 -15.95 17.28
N ARG A 143 7.78 -16.04 18.57
CA ARG A 143 6.86 -16.44 19.64
C ARG A 143 5.68 -15.48 19.76
N LYS A 144 5.91 -14.17 19.73
CA LYS A 144 4.84 -13.17 19.74
C LYS A 144 3.89 -13.33 18.55
N LYS A 145 4.42 -13.53 17.33
CA LYS A 145 3.61 -13.78 16.14
C LYS A 145 2.76 -15.04 16.29
N LYS A 146 3.34 -16.15 16.78
CA LYS A 146 2.63 -17.40 17.04
C LYS A 146 1.49 -17.20 18.05
N ASN A 147 1.77 -16.52 19.16
CA ASN A 147 0.78 -16.25 20.20
C ASN A 147 -0.37 -15.36 19.69
N ASN A 148 -0.06 -14.31 18.93
CA ASN A 148 -1.08 -13.46 18.34
C ASN A 148 -1.97 -14.25 17.38
N LYS A 149 -1.37 -15.09 16.51
CA LYS A 149 -2.15 -15.95 15.60
C LYS A 149 -3.05 -16.91 16.35
N ALA A 150 -2.55 -17.55 17.42
CA ALA A 150 -3.34 -18.45 18.25
C ALA A 150 -4.50 -17.72 18.96
N ARG A 151 -4.26 -16.51 19.46
CA ARG A 151 -5.30 -15.67 20.07
C ARG A 151 -6.35 -15.26 19.04
N ASP A 152 -5.94 -14.76 17.88
CA ASP A 152 -6.86 -14.29 16.85
C ASP A 152 -7.69 -15.46 16.28
N TRP A 153 -7.08 -16.65 16.19
CA TRP A 153 -7.79 -17.90 15.88
C TRP A 153 -8.84 -18.25 16.93
N ALA A 154 -8.47 -18.23 18.22
CA ALA A 154 -9.41 -18.50 19.31
C ALA A 154 -10.56 -17.48 19.34
N ILE A 155 -10.29 -16.20 19.09
CA ILE A 155 -11.34 -15.18 18.94
C ILE A 155 -12.27 -15.53 17.78
N SER A 156 -11.71 -15.93 16.63
CA SER A 156 -12.51 -16.34 15.47
C SER A 156 -13.40 -17.54 15.78
N GLU A 157 -12.86 -18.57 16.44
CA GLU A 157 -13.64 -19.75 16.85
C GLU A 157 -14.73 -19.39 17.87
N CYS A 158 -14.42 -18.53 18.85
CA CYS A 158 -15.42 -18.05 19.80
C CYS A 158 -16.52 -17.24 19.13
N LEU A 159 -16.17 -16.37 18.17
CA LEU A 159 -17.12 -15.60 17.39
C LEU A 159 -18.00 -16.52 16.54
N GLU A 160 -17.42 -17.54 15.91
CA GLU A 160 -18.16 -18.53 15.15
C GLU A 160 -19.11 -19.34 16.03
N ALA A 161 -18.64 -19.85 17.17
CA ALA A 161 -19.47 -20.60 18.12
C ALA A 161 -20.60 -19.74 18.70
N SER A 162 -20.31 -18.48 19.04
CA SER A 162 -21.31 -17.54 19.54
C SER A 162 -22.33 -17.18 18.45
N ALA A 163 -21.88 -16.99 17.21
CA ALA A 163 -22.76 -16.80 16.07
C ALA A 163 -23.64 -18.04 15.82
N ARG A 164 -23.12 -19.26 16.00
CA ARG A 164 -23.90 -20.51 15.90
C ARG A 164 -24.98 -20.58 16.97
N LEU A 165 -24.62 -20.31 18.22
CA LEU A 165 -25.56 -20.31 19.35
C LEU A 165 -26.65 -19.24 19.21
N ALA A 166 -26.30 -18.07 18.66
CA ALA A 166 -27.23 -16.98 18.42
C ALA A 166 -28.08 -17.16 17.14
N GLY A 167 -27.90 -18.24 16.38
CA GLY A 167 -28.59 -18.46 15.09
C GLY A 167 -28.15 -17.49 13.99
N LEU A 168 -26.97 -16.87 14.14
CA LEU A 168 -26.38 -15.89 13.24
C LEU A 168 -25.39 -16.50 12.25
N THR A 169 -25.07 -17.80 12.40
CA THR A 169 -24.41 -18.56 11.34
C THR A 169 -25.42 -19.23 10.43
N PRO A 170 -25.18 -19.24 9.11
CA PRO A 170 -26.03 -19.96 8.19
C PRO A 170 -26.10 -21.46 8.52
N SER A 171 -27.27 -22.07 8.30
CA SER A 171 -27.37 -23.54 8.17
C SER A 171 -26.60 -23.99 6.91
N PRO A 172 -26.35 -25.31 6.71
CA PRO A 172 -25.71 -25.81 5.48
C PRO A 172 -26.40 -25.39 4.17
N TYR A 173 -27.61 -24.82 4.25
CA TYR A 173 -28.41 -24.37 3.12
C TYR A 173 -28.57 -22.83 3.05
N ASP A 174 -28.05 -22.07 4.02
CA ASP A 174 -28.16 -20.61 4.05
C ASP A 174 -26.87 -19.96 3.56
N SER A 175 -26.99 -18.89 2.77
CA SER A 175 -25.86 -18.09 2.33
C SER A 175 -25.75 -16.80 3.13
N GLY A 176 -24.74 -16.71 4.00
CA GLY A 176 -24.02 -15.45 4.20
C GLY A 176 -24.53 -14.39 5.19
N TYR A 177 -25.01 -14.76 6.38
CA TYR A 177 -25.40 -13.77 7.42
C TYR A 177 -24.25 -13.02 8.10
N PHE A 178 -22.98 -13.42 7.94
CA PHE A 178 -21.87 -12.75 8.64
C PHE A 178 -21.65 -11.29 8.17
N ILE A 179 -22.13 -10.93 6.97
CA ILE A 179 -22.03 -9.56 6.45
C ILE A 179 -23.15 -8.66 7.00
N SER A 180 -24.27 -9.22 7.47
CA SER A 180 -25.46 -8.40 7.80
C SER A 180 -25.37 -7.66 9.14
N LEU A 181 -24.67 -8.19 10.16
CA LEU A 181 -24.61 -7.58 11.51
C LEU A 181 -23.76 -6.30 11.61
N THR A 182 -23.00 -5.97 10.56
CA THR A 182 -22.19 -4.74 10.50
C THR A 182 -22.85 -3.65 9.66
N LEU A 183 -23.98 -3.96 9.01
CA LEU A 183 -24.72 -3.03 8.17
C LEU A 183 -25.94 -2.47 8.91
N PRO A 184 -26.39 -1.24 8.60
CA PRO A 184 -27.61 -0.69 9.18
C PRO A 184 -28.83 -1.62 9.01
N GLY A 185 -29.81 -1.55 9.92
CA GLY A 185 -30.94 -2.50 9.97
C GLY A 185 -31.76 -2.64 8.69
N ILE A 186 -31.72 -1.65 7.79
CA ILE A 186 -32.35 -1.71 6.45
C ILE A 186 -31.78 -2.80 5.55
N TYR A 187 -30.56 -3.27 5.81
CA TYR A 187 -29.87 -4.31 5.02
C TYR A 187 -30.18 -5.72 5.50
N HIS A 188 -30.79 -5.87 6.68
CA HIS A 188 -31.03 -7.19 7.29
C HIS A 188 -32.10 -8.01 6.56
N SER A 189 -32.95 -7.37 5.76
CA SER A 189 -34.00 -8.02 4.97
C SER A 189 -33.68 -8.14 3.48
N MET A 190 -32.45 -7.78 3.07
CA MET A 190 -32.01 -7.79 1.68
C MET A 190 -31.19 -9.05 1.39
N THR A 191 -31.31 -9.58 0.16
CA THR A 191 -30.42 -10.65 -0.30
C THR A 191 -29.00 -10.12 -0.48
N PHE A 192 -28.02 -11.02 -0.62
CA PHE A 192 -26.63 -10.64 -0.87
C PHE A 192 -26.49 -9.72 -2.10
N GLU A 193 -27.17 -10.06 -3.20
CA GLU A 193 -27.12 -9.28 -4.45
C GLU A 193 -27.67 -7.87 -4.23
N LYS A 194 -28.84 -7.76 -3.58
CA LYS A 194 -29.47 -6.48 -3.26
C LYS A 194 -28.62 -5.64 -2.31
N THR A 195 -27.96 -6.29 -1.35
CA THR A 195 -27.05 -5.65 -0.40
C THR A 195 -25.81 -5.12 -1.11
N ASN A 196 -25.20 -5.93 -1.97
CA ASN A 196 -24.03 -5.56 -2.75
C ASN A 196 -24.36 -4.40 -3.71
N ASP A 197 -25.51 -4.44 -4.37
CA ASP A 197 -25.99 -3.38 -5.26
C ASP A 197 -26.21 -2.06 -4.51
N GLU A 198 -26.85 -2.09 -3.34
CA GLU A 198 -27.09 -0.89 -2.53
C GLU A 198 -25.79 -0.33 -1.93
N ILE A 199 -24.84 -1.18 -1.51
CA ILE A 199 -23.51 -0.75 -1.07
C ILE A 199 -22.78 -0.05 -2.24
N ASN A 200 -22.77 -0.67 -3.42
CA ASN A 200 -22.13 -0.10 -4.60
C ASN A 200 -22.81 1.21 -5.03
N ARG A 201 -24.15 1.29 -4.94
CA ARG A 201 -24.90 2.53 -5.21
C ARG A 201 -24.47 3.67 -4.29
N ARG A 202 -24.34 3.39 -2.99
CA ARG A 202 -23.89 4.40 -2.00
C ARG A 202 -22.44 4.80 -2.19
N LEU A 203 -21.55 3.84 -2.43
CA LEU A 203 -20.14 4.12 -2.74
C LEU A 203 -20.00 4.99 -4.00
N ASN A 204 -20.79 4.71 -5.04
CA ASN A 204 -20.80 5.53 -6.25
C ASN A 204 -21.43 6.91 -6.04
N GLY A 205 -22.34 7.06 -5.06
CA GLY A 205 -22.81 8.36 -4.57
C GLY A 205 -21.68 9.16 -3.92
N ILE A 206 -21.01 8.55 -2.93
CA ILE A 206 -19.89 9.16 -2.21
C ILE A 206 -18.75 9.55 -3.16
N LYS A 207 -18.41 8.69 -4.13
CA LYS A 207 -17.39 9.01 -5.15
C LYS A 207 -17.79 10.24 -5.98
N ARG A 208 -19.05 10.31 -6.44
CA ARG A 208 -19.54 11.47 -7.19
C ARG A 208 -19.54 12.74 -6.34
N ASP A 209 -19.90 12.66 -5.07
CA ASP A 209 -19.92 13.81 -4.17
C ASP A 209 -18.50 14.26 -3.80
N ALA A 210 -17.58 13.32 -3.60
CA ALA A 210 -16.16 13.61 -3.41
C ALA A 210 -15.53 14.24 -4.67
N GLU A 211 -15.86 13.74 -5.86
CA GLU A 211 -15.42 14.33 -7.13
C GLU A 211 -16.03 15.72 -7.37
N ARG A 212 -17.25 15.99 -6.89
CA ARG A 212 -17.85 17.33 -6.92
C ARG A 212 -17.19 18.28 -5.92
N ALA A 213 -16.85 17.78 -4.73
CA ALA A 213 -16.11 18.55 -3.72
C ALA A 213 -14.69 18.90 -4.18
N ASP A 214 -14.01 17.99 -4.89
CA ASP A 214 -12.69 18.26 -5.49
C ASP A 214 -12.74 19.24 -6.67
N ARG A 215 -13.89 19.36 -7.35
CA ARG A 215 -14.09 20.30 -8.48
C ARG A 215 -14.69 21.65 -8.08
N GLY A 216 -15.08 21.84 -6.81
CA GLY A 216 -15.70 23.05 -6.31
C GLY A 216 -15.01 23.55 -5.05
N GLY A 217 -14.21 24.62 -5.17
CA GLY A 217 -13.82 25.46 -4.04
C GLY A 217 -15.05 25.98 -3.27
N PRO A 218 -14.85 26.45 -2.02
CA PRO A 218 -15.79 26.26 -0.93
C PRO A 218 -17.11 27.01 -1.15
N HIS A 219 -18.21 26.25 -1.22
CA HIS A 219 -19.48 26.72 -0.71
C HIS A 219 -19.85 25.86 0.50
N PHE A 220 -19.51 26.38 1.68
CA PHE A 220 -20.28 26.10 2.88
C PHE A 220 -21.72 26.51 2.57
N SER A 221 -22.59 25.53 2.36
CA SER A 221 -24.01 25.73 2.59
C SER A 221 -24.40 24.87 3.79
N ASP A 222 -24.67 25.55 4.89
CA ASP A 222 -25.36 25.02 6.05
C ASP A 222 -26.56 24.18 5.63
N ARG A 223 -26.46 22.86 5.78
CA ARG A 223 -27.61 22.05 6.14
C ARG A 223 -27.21 21.09 7.24
N ALA A 224 -27.48 21.61 8.44
CA ALA A 224 -27.71 20.91 9.67
C ALA A 224 -28.02 19.42 9.50
N ILE A 225 -27.14 18.64 10.11
CA ILE A 225 -27.47 17.37 10.74
C ILE A 225 -28.77 17.58 11.54
N SER A 226 -29.85 16.96 11.10
CA SER A 226 -31.00 16.71 11.95
C SER A 226 -31.06 15.21 12.20
N TYR A 227 -30.51 14.80 13.34
CA TYR A 227 -30.84 13.53 13.96
C TYR A 227 -32.34 13.55 14.27
N HIS A 228 -33.11 12.66 13.65
CA HIS A 228 -34.37 12.22 14.22
C HIS A 228 -34.26 10.73 14.56
N LEU A 229 -33.95 10.51 15.83
CA LEU A 229 -34.47 9.42 16.62
C LEU A 229 -36.00 9.53 16.63
N ALA A 230 -36.67 8.56 16.01
CA ALA A 230 -37.95 8.01 16.41
C ALA A 230 -38.03 6.58 15.84
#